data_AF-A0A353C9A9-F1
#
_entry.id   AF-A0A353C9A9-F1
#
_cell.length_a   1.000
_cell.length_b   1.000
_cell.length_c   1.000
_cell.angle_alpha   90.00
_cell.angle_beta   90.00
_cell.angle_gamma   90.00
#
_symmetry.space_group_name_H-M   'P 1'
#
loop_
_entity.id
_entity.type
_entity.pdbx_description
1 polymer ?
#
loop_
_entity_poly.entity_id
_entity_poly.type
_entity_poly.pdbx_seq_one_letter_code
_entity_poly.pdbx_strand_id
1 'polypeptide(L)'
;ATPDMMGKVGQLGKVLGPRGLMPNPKTGTVTMDVKTAIEETKAGKVEYRVDKTGVIHSPVGKVSFDEAKLAENTKVLISAVMKAKPTTAKGRYLKKINLAATMSPGVLLDELAYV
;
A
#
# COMPACT_ATOMS: atom_id res chain seq x y z
N ALA A 1 4.68 -1.95 -16.87
CA ALA A 1 5.72 -2.16 -17.90
C ALA A 1 5.67 -3.63 -18.33
N THR A 2 5.94 -3.95 -19.59
CA THR A 2 6.15 -5.35 -19.98
C THR A 2 7.56 -5.80 -19.56
N PRO A 3 7.74 -7.07 -19.14
CA PRO A 3 9.04 -7.63 -18.76
C PRO A 3 10.15 -7.37 -19.79
N ASP A 4 9.82 -7.36 -21.09
CA ASP A 4 10.77 -7.21 -22.19
C ASP A 4 11.51 -5.86 -22.20
N MET A 5 10.90 -4.80 -21.68
CA MET A 5 11.51 -3.47 -21.63
C MET A 5 12.26 -3.17 -20.31
N MET A 6 12.16 -4.04 -19.30
CA MET A 6 12.75 -3.79 -17.98
C MET A 6 14.28 -3.70 -18.01
N GLY A 7 14.95 -4.41 -18.93
CA GLY A 7 16.40 -4.32 -19.12
C GLY A 7 16.89 -2.93 -19.52
N LYS A 8 16.09 -2.19 -20.31
CA LYS A 8 16.39 -0.79 -20.70
C LYS A 8 15.97 0.20 -19.62
N VAL A 9 14.85 -0.03 -18.94
CA VAL A 9 14.34 0.82 -17.85
C VAL A 9 15.30 0.85 -16.65
N GLY A 10 16.06 -0.24 -16.42
CA GLY A 10 17.11 -0.27 -15.40
C GLY A 10 18.20 0.81 -15.56
N GLN A 11 18.53 1.21 -16.78
CA GLN A 11 19.49 2.29 -17.05
C GLN A 11 18.97 3.67 -16.60
N LEU A 12 17.65 3.87 -16.57
CA LEU A 12 16.97 5.07 -16.08
C LEU A 12 16.78 5.07 -14.54
N GLY A 13 17.34 4.08 -13.84
CA GLY A 13 17.22 3.93 -12.39
C GLY A 13 17.69 5.16 -11.60
N LYS A 14 18.66 5.93 -12.12
CA LYS A 14 19.12 7.18 -11.48
C LYS A 14 18.02 8.25 -11.37
N VAL A 15 17.08 8.28 -12.31
CA VAL A 15 15.99 9.26 -12.34
C VAL A 15 14.71 8.70 -11.71
N LEU A 16 14.39 7.44 -12.02
CA LEU A 16 13.17 6.79 -11.54
C LEU A 16 13.26 6.32 -10.07
N GLY A 17 14.47 6.02 -9.59
CA GLY A 17 14.75 5.63 -8.21
C GLY A 17 14.33 6.69 -7.18
N PRO A 18 14.86 7.93 -7.22
CA PRO A 18 14.53 8.95 -6.23
C PRO A 18 13.06 9.42 -6.28
N ARG A 19 12.39 9.27 -7.42
CA ARG A 19 10.96 9.60 -7.56
C ARG A 19 10.03 8.45 -7.14
N GLY A 20 10.57 7.27 -6.82
CA GLY A 20 9.77 6.10 -6.46
C GLY A 20 8.91 5.53 -7.60
N LEU A 21 9.15 5.98 -8.84
CA LEU A 21 8.37 5.61 -10.03
C LEU A 21 8.93 4.39 -10.77
N MET A 22 9.94 3.73 -10.19
CA MET A 22 10.55 2.55 -10.79
C MET A 22 9.54 1.39 -10.80
N PRO A 23 9.19 0.82 -11.98
CA PRO A 23 8.27 -0.32 -12.05
C PRO A 23 8.86 -1.51 -11.30
N ASN A 24 8.05 -2.15 -10.46
CA ASN A 24 8.47 -3.26 -9.62
C ASN A 24 7.60 -4.50 -9.89
N PRO A 25 8.19 -5.64 -10.28
CA PRO A 25 7.45 -6.90 -10.45
C PRO A 25 6.70 -7.33 -9.19
N LYS A 26 7.23 -7.03 -8.00
CA LYS A 26 6.57 -7.35 -6.72
C LYS A 26 5.27 -6.56 -6.48
N THR A 27 5.14 -5.38 -7.09
CA THR A 27 3.91 -4.57 -6.97
C THR A 27 2.92 -4.88 -8.09
N GLY A 28 3.23 -5.83 -8.98
CA GLY A 28 2.38 -6.16 -10.12
C GLY A 28 2.30 -5.06 -11.17
N THR A 29 3.16 -4.03 -11.08
CA THR A 29 3.27 -2.97 -12.11
C THR A 29 4.05 -3.43 -13.33
N VAL A 30 4.59 -4.65 -13.30
CA VAL A 30 5.25 -5.32 -14.42
C VAL A 30 4.50 -6.62 -14.74
N THR A 31 3.57 -6.55 -15.69
CA THR A 31 2.73 -7.67 -16.15
C THR A 31 2.65 -7.66 -17.67
N MET A 32 2.35 -8.82 -18.26
CA MET A 32 2.01 -8.93 -19.69
C MET A 32 0.62 -8.33 -19.97
N ASP A 33 -0.28 -8.39 -18.98
CA ASP A 33 -1.63 -7.84 -19.05
C ASP A 33 -1.65 -6.36 -18.64
N VAL A 34 -1.33 -5.50 -19.60
CA VAL A 34 -1.25 -4.04 -19.38
C VAL A 34 -2.63 -3.41 -19.17
N LYS A 35 -3.68 -3.95 -19.80
CA LYS A 35 -5.05 -3.38 -19.75
C LYS A 35 -5.64 -3.48 -18.34
N THR A 36 -5.58 -4.67 -17.74
CA THR A 36 -6.07 -4.91 -16.38
C THR A 36 -5.25 -4.13 -15.36
N ALA A 37 -3.93 -4.08 -15.52
CA ALA A 37 -3.07 -3.28 -14.65
C ALA A 37 -3.42 -1.78 -14.67
N ILE A 38 -3.77 -1.22 -15.83
CA ILE A 38 -4.21 0.18 -15.94
C ILE A 38 -5.58 0.38 -15.27
N GLU A 39 -6.53 -0.53 -15.48
CA GLU A 39 -7.86 -0.47 -14.87
C GLU A 39 -7.76 -0.56 -13.33
N GLU A 40 -6.96 -1.48 -12.80
CA GLU A 40 -6.71 -1.61 -11.36
C GLU A 40 -6.02 -0.39 -10.76
N THR A 41 -5.02 0.17 -11.46
CA THR A 41 -4.31 1.35 -10.99
C THR A 41 -5.24 2.57 -10.99
N LYS A 42 -6.10 2.72 -12.00
CA LYS A 42 -7.12 3.77 -12.07
C LYS A 42 -8.23 3.60 -11.04
N ALA A 43 -8.56 2.36 -10.68
CA ALA A 43 -9.51 2.05 -9.63
C ALA A 43 -9.01 2.42 -8.22
N GLY A 44 -7.79 2.94 -8.09
CA GLY A 44 -7.25 3.45 -6.84
C GLY A 44 -6.53 2.40 -6.03
N LYS A 45 -5.91 1.41 -6.67
CA LYS A 45 -5.01 0.45 -6.00
C LYS A 45 -3.93 1.21 -5.22
N VAL A 46 -4.02 1.15 -3.90
CA VAL A 46 -3.04 1.79 -3.02
C VAL A 46 -1.91 0.80 -2.76
N GLU A 47 -0.71 1.15 -3.22
CA GLU A 47 0.49 0.40 -2.91
C GLU A 47 0.97 0.77 -1.51
N TYR A 48 1.11 -0.23 -0.65
CA TYR A 48 1.70 -0.06 0.66
C TYR A 48 3.07 -0.74 0.71
N ARG A 49 4.09 0.01 1.16
CA ARG A 49 5.45 -0.47 1.34
C ARG A 49 5.77 -0.49 2.83
N VAL A 50 6.54 -1.49 3.24
CA VAL A 50 7.07 -1.56 4.60
C VAL A 50 8.34 -0.71 4.65
N ASP A 51 8.39 0.21 5.62
CA ASP A 51 9.59 0.98 5.90
C ASP A 51 10.64 0.15 6.65
N LYS A 52 11.87 0.65 6.73
CA LYS A 52 12.98 -0.03 7.45
C LYS A 52 12.65 -0.27 8.93
N THR A 53 11.75 0.53 9.49
CA THR A 53 11.24 0.43 10.87
C THR A 53 10.10 -0.58 11.03
N GLY A 54 9.65 -1.24 9.95
CA GLY A 54 8.56 -2.20 9.98
C GLY A 54 7.16 -1.56 10.04
N VAL A 55 7.05 -0.27 9.75
CA VAL A 55 5.77 0.46 9.71
C VAL A 55 5.24 0.49 8.28
N ILE A 56 3.91 0.33 8.14
CA ILE A 56 3.22 0.46 6.86
C ILE A 56 2.50 1.81 6.85
N HIS A 57 2.83 2.65 5.88
CA HIS A 57 2.14 3.92 5.62
C HIS A 57 1.28 3.78 4.38
N SER A 58 -0.02 4.02 4.50
CA SER A 58 -0.95 3.94 3.37
C SER A 58 -2.09 4.93 3.54
N PRO A 59 -2.38 5.76 2.52
CA PRO A 59 -3.50 6.69 2.55
C PRO A 59 -4.83 5.95 2.39
N VAL A 60 -5.73 6.08 3.38
CA VAL A 60 -7.08 5.48 3.36
C VAL A 60 -8.15 6.35 2.66
N GLY A 61 -7.85 7.64 2.44
CA GLY A 61 -8.78 8.57 1.79
C GLY A 61 -8.43 10.04 2.04
N LYS A 62 -9.37 10.92 1.68
CA LYS A 62 -9.35 12.36 1.99
C LYS A 62 -10.43 12.69 3.01
N VAL A 63 -10.28 13.81 3.73
CA VAL A 63 -11.27 14.32 4.68
C VAL A 63 -12.62 14.62 4.01
N SER A 64 -12.62 14.86 2.70
CA SER A 64 -13.83 15.10 1.92
C SER A 64 -14.64 13.84 1.59
N PHE A 65 -14.23 12.66 2.06
CA PHE A 65 -14.95 11.41 1.84
C PHE A 65 -15.97 11.19 2.96
N ASP A 66 -17.05 10.49 2.62
CA ASP A 66 -18.08 10.11 3.59
C ASP A 66 -17.53 9.12 4.63
N GLU A 67 -18.05 9.21 5.86
CA GLU A 67 -17.56 8.44 7.01
C GLU A 67 -17.66 6.93 6.77
N ALA A 68 -18.75 6.49 6.12
CA ALA A 68 -18.97 5.09 5.78
C ALA A 68 -17.88 4.54 4.85
N LYS A 69 -17.47 5.32 3.84
CA LYS A 69 -16.42 4.94 2.88
C LYS A 69 -15.04 4.90 3.52
N LEU A 70 -14.75 5.82 4.45
CA LEU A 70 -13.50 5.83 5.20
C LEU A 70 -13.38 4.61 6.12
N ALA A 71 -14.47 4.23 6.77
CA ALA A 71 -14.52 3.03 7.61
C ALA A 71 -14.33 1.74 6.78
N GLU A 72 -14.98 1.65 5.61
CA GLU A 72 -14.83 0.52 4.70
C GLU A 72 -13.41 0.39 4.16
N ASN A 73 -12.80 1.48 3.67
CA ASN A 73 -11.43 1.49 3.18
C ASN A 73 -10.43 1.05 4.25
N THR A 74 -10.63 1.50 5.49
CA THR A 74 -9.78 1.13 6.62
C THR A 74 -9.89 -0.35 6.96
N LYS A 75 -11.11 -0.91 6.96
CA LYS A 75 -11.37 -2.36 7.13
C LYS A 75 -10.70 -3.20 6.05
N VAL A 76 -10.83 -2.79 4.78
CA VAL A 76 -10.22 -3.48 3.64
C VAL A 76 -8.70 -3.50 3.78
N LEU A 77 -8.09 -2.37 4.17
CA LEU A 77 -6.65 -2.28 4.39
C LEU A 77 -6.18 -3.21 5.51
N ILE A 78 -6.82 -3.18 6.68
CA ILE A 78 -6.46 -4.02 7.82
C ILE A 78 -6.59 -5.51 7.45
N SER A 79 -7.67 -5.90 6.79
CA SER A 79 -7.88 -7.29 6.36
C SER A 79 -6.85 -7.74 5.32
N ALA A 80 -6.44 -6.87 4.40
CA ALA A 80 -5.38 -7.16 3.44
C ALA A 80 -4.02 -7.34 4.12
N VAL A 81 -3.70 -6.52 5.12
CA VAL A 81 -2.47 -6.64 5.92
C VAL A 81 -2.46 -7.94 6.72
N MET A 82 -3.59 -8.33 7.33
CA MET A 82 -3.68 -9.62 8.02
C MET A 82 -3.48 -10.81 7.08
N LYS A 83 -4.03 -10.77 5.87
CA LYS A 83 -3.81 -11.80 4.84
C LYS A 83 -2.36 -11.85 4.35
N ALA A 84 -1.68 -10.70 4.32
CA ALA A 84 -0.27 -10.59 3.96
C ALA A 84 0.68 -11.01 5.10
N LYS A 85 0.17 -11.45 6.25
CA LYS A 85 0.99 -11.92 7.38
C LYS A 85 1.86 -13.11 6.94
N PRO A 86 3.20 -13.00 7.01
CA PRO A 86 4.08 -14.13 6.74
C PRO A 86 3.92 -15.19 7.84
N THR A 87 3.91 -16.46 7.44
CA THR A 87 3.75 -17.62 8.34
C THR A 87 4.83 -17.73 9.42
N THR A 88 5.97 -17.07 9.22
CA THR A 88 7.10 -17.00 10.15
C THR A 88 6.92 -15.96 11.27
N ALA A 89 5.94 -15.04 11.16
CA ALA A 89 5.70 -14.02 12.18
C ALA A 89 4.94 -14.60 13.38
N LYS A 90 5.67 -14.84 14.48
CA LYS A 90 5.11 -15.28 15.77
C LYS A 90 4.58 -14.09 16.57
N GLY A 91 3.40 -14.25 17.20
CA GLY A 91 2.78 -13.24 18.05
C GLY A 91 1.75 -12.33 17.36
N ARG A 92 1.39 -11.22 18.01
CA ARG A 92 0.48 -10.19 17.48
C ARG A 92 1.16 -9.47 16.32
N TYR A 93 0.56 -9.55 15.13
CA TYR A 93 1.11 -8.98 13.90
C TYR A 93 0.87 -7.47 13.82
N LEU A 94 -0.32 -7.02 14.25
CA LEU A 94 -0.65 -5.61 14.46
C LEU A 94 -0.30 -5.24 15.92
N LYS A 95 0.36 -4.10 16.10
CA LYS A 95 0.86 -3.62 17.40
C LYS A 95 0.31 -2.25 17.80
N LYS A 96 0.23 -1.32 16.83
CA LYS A 96 -0.54 -0.08 16.95
C LYS A 96 -1.18 0.26 15.60
N ILE A 97 -2.43 0.73 15.60
CA ILE A 97 -3.07 1.37 14.46
C ILE A 97 -3.27 2.85 14.79
N ASN A 98 -2.62 3.73 14.04
CA ASN A 98 -2.74 5.17 14.20
C ASN A 98 -3.39 5.78 12.96
N LEU A 99 -4.50 6.47 13.13
CA LEU A 99 -5.09 7.31 12.09
C LEU A 99 -4.77 8.77 12.36
N ALA A 100 -4.18 9.44 11.38
CA ALA A 100 -3.90 10.86 11.43
C ALA A 100 -4.19 11.49 10.07
N ALA A 101 -4.70 12.72 10.08
CA ALA A 101 -4.68 13.57 8.89
C ALA A 101 -3.29 14.20 8.74
N THR A 102 -3.01 14.78 7.58
CA THR A 102 -1.68 15.30 7.21
C THR A 102 -1.11 16.30 8.22
N MET A 103 -1.96 17.06 8.92
CA MET A 103 -1.56 18.10 9.88
C MET A 103 -2.31 18.00 11.21
N SER A 104 -2.77 16.80 11.62
CA SER A 104 -3.52 16.61 12.87
C SER A 104 -2.78 15.70 13.85
N PRO A 105 -3.07 15.80 15.16
CA PRO A 105 -2.67 14.75 16.10
C PRO A 105 -3.28 13.41 15.65
N GLY A 106 -2.55 12.32 15.87
CA GLY A 106 -2.98 10.98 15.54
C GLY A 106 -3.89 10.40 16.63
N VAL A 107 -4.95 9.73 16.22
CA VAL A 107 -5.83 8.97 17.09
C VAL A 107 -5.41 7.50 17.04
N LEU A 108 -5.13 6.94 18.20
CA LEU A 108 -4.90 5.50 18.38
C LEU A 108 -6.24 4.78 18.25
N LEU A 109 -6.36 3.92 17.26
CA LEU A 109 -7.48 3.00 17.16
C LEU A 109 -7.20 1.75 17.98
N ASP A 110 -8.27 1.17 18.54
CA ASP A 110 -8.18 -0.14 19.18
C ASP A 110 -7.97 -1.22 18.11
N GLU A 111 -6.96 -2.05 18.34
CA GLU A 111 -6.59 -3.14 17.46
C GLU A 111 -7.49 -4.36 17.65
N LEU A 112 -8.11 -4.50 18.82
CA LEU A 112 -8.91 -5.67 19.18
C LEU A 112 -10.28 -5.71 18.49
N ALA A 113 -10.80 -4.56 18.06
CA ALA A 113 -12.08 -4.48 17.35
C ALA A 113 -12.01 -5.03 15.91
N TYR A 114 -10.80 -5.30 15.39
CA TYR A 114 -10.55 -5.68 14.01
C TYR A 114 -9.73 -6.99 13.84
N VAL A 115 -9.46 -7.70 14.95
CA VAL A 115 -8.85 -9.05 14.97
C VAL A 115 -9.95 -10.11 14.96
#